data_AF-A0A536AW32-F1
#
_entry.id   AF-A0A536AW32-F1
#
_cell.length_a   1.000
_cell.length_b   1.000
_cell.length_c   1.000
_cell.angle_alpha   90.00
_cell.angle_beta   90.00
_cell.angle_gamma   90.00
#
_symmetry.space_group_name_H-M   'P 1'
#
loop_
_entity.id
_entity.type
_entity.pdbx_description
1 polymer ?
#
loop_
_entity_poly.entity_id
_entity_poly.type
_entity_poly.pdbx_seq_one_letter_code
_entity_poly.pdbx_strand_id
1 'polypeptide(L)'
;MWPHDSVIAAAGLRRYGLAEEAWTVLDGLLAAVMCFEDIQMPELFAGLPRGEFAVPVPYRMANVPQAWAAGSVLQMVRVLLGLEPDVPNSRIYLDPALPAWCSRLRLSNIRLGPHQVRISVERKPDGRHAVDADAPGLEIVRGVPPWRELAAD
;
A
#
# COMPACT_ATOMS: atom_id res chain seq x y z
N MET A 1 -5.00 -17.28 4.53
CA MET A 1 -4.71 -15.90 4.10
C MET A 1 -3.29 -15.55 4.49
N TRP A 2 -2.47 -15.23 3.49
CA TRP A 2 -1.10 -14.78 3.68
C TRP A 2 -1.08 -13.27 3.36
N PRO A 3 -0.73 -12.38 4.31
CA PRO A 3 -0.84 -10.94 4.10
C PRO A 3 0.00 -10.42 2.93
N HIS A 4 1.21 -10.94 2.75
CA HIS A 4 2.09 -10.48 1.67
C HIS A 4 1.56 -10.88 0.29
N ASP A 5 1.09 -12.12 0.10
CA ASP A 5 0.46 -12.55 -1.16
C ASP A 5 -0.78 -11.71 -1.47
N SER A 6 -1.57 -11.40 -0.44
CA SER A 6 -2.78 -10.59 -0.56
C SER A 6 -2.46 -9.16 -1.01
N VAL A 7 -1.40 -8.55 -0.46
CA VAL A 7 -0.96 -7.21 -0.89
C VAL A 7 -0.31 -7.21 -2.27
N ILE A 8 0.37 -8.29 -2.67
CA ILE A 8 0.86 -8.46 -4.05
C ILE A 8 -0.31 -8.49 -5.04
N ALA A 9 -1.37 -9.24 -4.72
CA ALA A 9 -2.60 -9.25 -5.51
C ALA A 9 -3.24 -7.86 -5.58
N ALA A 10 -3.33 -7.14 -4.46
CA ALA A 10 -3.84 -5.76 -4.41
C ALA A 10 -2.99 -4.79 -5.26
N ALA A 11 -1.66 -4.95 -5.27
CA ALA A 11 -0.78 -4.16 -6.14
C ALA A 11 -1.03 -4.46 -7.63
N GLY A 12 -1.33 -5.72 -7.97
CA GLY A 12 -1.81 -6.12 -9.29
C GLY A 12 -3.10 -5.39 -9.65
N LEU A 13 -4.15 -5.52 -8.84
CA LEU A 13 -5.44 -4.84 -9.04
C LEU A 13 -5.25 -3.34 -9.29
N ARG A 14 -4.44 -2.69 -8.45
CA ARG A 14 -4.13 -1.26 -8.59
C ARG A 14 -3.47 -0.92 -9.93
N ARG A 15 -2.61 -1.80 -10.46
CA ARG A 15 -1.97 -1.65 -11.78
C ARG A 15 -2.97 -1.78 -12.92
N TYR A 16 -3.99 -2.62 -12.77
CA TYR A 16 -5.10 -2.76 -13.73
C TYR A 16 -6.17 -1.67 -13.61
N GLY A 17 -5.95 -0.63 -12.79
CA GLY A 17 -6.93 0.44 -12.58
C GLY A 17 -8.07 0.08 -11.61
N LEU A 18 -8.02 -1.10 -11.00
CA LEU A 18 -9.01 -1.64 -10.06
C LEU A 18 -8.71 -1.17 -8.63
N ALA A 19 -8.84 0.14 -8.41
CA ALA A 19 -8.47 0.77 -7.13
C ALA A 19 -9.41 0.35 -5.98
N GLU A 20 -10.71 0.24 -6.23
CA GLU A 20 -11.70 -0.11 -5.20
C GLU A 20 -11.55 -1.56 -4.74
N GLU A 21 -11.25 -2.47 -5.66
CA GLU A 21 -10.96 -3.86 -5.38
C GLU A 21 -9.65 -4.00 -4.60
N ALA A 22 -8.62 -3.23 -4.97
CA ALA A 22 -7.39 -3.16 -4.19
C ALA A 22 -7.67 -2.68 -2.76
N TRP A 23 -8.47 -1.62 -2.58
CA TRP A 23 -8.86 -1.13 -1.25
C TRP A 23 -9.62 -2.18 -0.46
N THR A 24 -10.51 -2.94 -1.09
CA THR A 24 -11.25 -4.04 -0.42
C THR A 24 -10.29 -5.04 0.23
N VAL A 25 -9.21 -5.41 -0.48
CA VAL A 25 -8.18 -6.30 0.07
C VAL A 25 -7.39 -5.63 1.20
N LEU A 26 -6.98 -4.37 1.03
CA LEU A 26 -6.22 -3.63 2.04
C LEU A 26 -7.03 -3.44 3.33
N ASP A 27 -8.30 -3.02 3.21
CA ASP A 27 -9.25 -2.86 4.32
C ASP A 27 -9.48 -4.21 5.01
N GLY A 28 -9.53 -5.28 4.22
CA GLY A 28 -9.59 -6.65 4.71
C GLY A 28 -8.46 -6.98 5.69
N LEU A 29 -7.23 -6.67 5.28
CA LEU A 29 -6.01 -6.95 6.04
C LEU A 29 -5.84 -6.01 7.24
N LEU A 30 -6.16 -4.72 7.08
CA LEU A 30 -6.12 -3.74 8.17
C LEU A 30 -7.15 -4.07 9.25
N ALA A 31 -8.37 -4.46 8.87
CA ALA A 31 -9.36 -4.94 9.83
C ALA A 31 -8.89 -6.22 10.55
N ALA A 32 -8.22 -7.12 9.82
CA ALA A 32 -7.69 -8.34 10.42
C ALA A 32 -6.58 -8.07 11.43
N VAL A 33 -5.60 -7.21 11.09
CA VAL A 33 -4.45 -6.93 11.98
C VAL A 33 -4.86 -6.26 13.29
N MET A 34 -5.96 -5.49 13.29
CA MET A 34 -6.53 -4.90 14.51
C MET A 34 -7.04 -5.95 15.51
N CYS A 35 -7.24 -7.21 15.09
CA CYS A 35 -7.66 -8.32 15.96
C CYS A 35 -6.49 -9.13 16.53
N PHE A 36 -5.26 -8.93 16.06
CA PHE A 36 -4.08 -9.64 16.57
C PHE A 36 -3.41 -8.86 17.70
N GLU A 37 -2.72 -9.59 18.58
CA GLU A 37 -1.94 -9.00 19.68
C GLU A 37 -0.91 -8.01 19.14
N ASP A 38 -0.71 -6.91 19.86
CA ASP A 38 0.19 -5.81 19.50
C ASP A 38 -0.02 -5.18 18.11
N ILE A 39 -1.15 -5.46 17.44
CA ILE A 39 -1.48 -4.97 16.09
C ILE A 39 -0.39 -5.38 15.09
N GLN A 40 0.11 -6.61 15.24
CA GLN A 40 1.17 -7.14 14.40
C GLN A 40 0.61 -8.02 13.30
N MET A 41 1.12 -7.82 12.08
CA MET A 41 0.73 -8.64 10.94
C MET A 41 1.25 -10.07 11.14
N PRO A 42 0.38 -11.09 11.23
CA PRO A 42 0.80 -12.47 11.37
C PRO A 42 1.34 -12.99 10.04
N GLU A 43 2.14 -14.06 10.08
CA GLU A 43 2.55 -14.79 8.87
C GLU A 43 1.36 -15.22 8.01
N LEU A 44 0.35 -15.82 8.66
CA LEU A 44 -0.90 -16.22 8.04
C LEU A 44 -2.03 -16.36 9.08
N PHE A 45 -3.27 -16.33 8.58
CA PHE A 45 -4.48 -16.65 9.34
C PHE A 45 -5.50 -17.39 8.46
N ALA A 46 -6.52 -18.00 9.05
CA ALA A 46 -7.51 -18.77 8.28
C ALA A 46 -8.32 -17.87 7.33
N GLY A 47 -8.60 -18.35 6.11
CA GLY A 47 -9.43 -17.64 5.13
C GLY A 47 -10.92 -17.93 5.27
N LEU A 48 -11.42 -17.98 6.51
CA LEU A 48 -12.81 -18.33 6.79
C LEU A 48 -13.73 -17.11 6.62
N PRO A 49 -15.01 -17.31 6.25
CA PRO A 49 -15.96 -16.21 6.09
C PRO A 49 -16.19 -15.43 7.38
N ARG A 50 -16.22 -14.09 7.29
CA ARG A 50 -16.53 -13.19 8.42
C ARG A 50 -17.90 -13.42 9.05
N GLY A 51 -18.86 -13.97 8.28
CA GLY A 51 -20.19 -14.31 8.79
C GLY A 51 -20.20 -15.50 9.75
N GLU A 52 -19.17 -16.35 9.70
CA GLU A 52 -19.06 -17.54 10.56
C GLU A 52 -18.22 -17.28 11.81
N PHE A 53 -17.23 -16.39 11.73
CA PHE A 53 -16.31 -16.07 12.83
C PHE A 53 -16.16 -14.56 13.00
N ALA A 54 -16.32 -14.06 14.23
CA ALA A 54 -16.27 -12.64 14.54
C ALA A 54 -14.86 -12.01 14.39
N VAL A 55 -13.80 -12.82 14.46
CA VAL A 55 -12.41 -12.40 14.33
C VAL A 55 -11.64 -13.37 13.41
N PRO A 56 -10.53 -12.93 12.79
CA PRO A 56 -9.67 -13.82 12.03
C PRO A 56 -9.19 -14.99 12.90
N VAL A 57 -9.40 -16.22 12.45
CA VAL A 57 -8.96 -17.40 13.20
C VAL A 57 -7.44 -17.53 13.04
N PRO A 58 -6.66 -17.45 14.14
CA PRO A 58 -5.20 -17.53 14.07
C PRO A 58 -4.76 -18.93 13.66
N TYR A 59 -3.69 -19.01 12.88
CA TYR A 59 -3.04 -20.28 12.59
C TYR A 59 -2.03 -20.58 13.71
N ARG A 60 -2.19 -21.70 14.44
CA ARG A 60 -1.43 -21.97 15.69
C ARG A 60 0.10 -21.92 15.56
N MET A 61 0.64 -22.23 14.38
CA MET A 61 2.08 -22.26 14.12
C MET A 61 2.59 -21.04 13.35
N ALA A 62 1.76 -20.01 13.16
CA ALA A 62 2.17 -18.80 12.46
C ALA A 62 3.10 -17.97 13.35
N ASN A 63 4.14 -17.40 12.74
CA ASN A 63 4.97 -16.41 13.41
C ASN A 63 4.24 -15.07 13.52
N VAL A 64 4.35 -14.40 14.67
CA VAL A 64 3.77 -13.07 14.93
C VAL A 64 4.81 -12.23 15.69
N PRO A 65 5.43 -11.20 15.08
CA PRO A 65 5.34 -10.83 13.67
C PRO A 65 6.26 -11.71 12.82
N GLN A 66 5.94 -11.86 11.54
CA GLN A 66 6.83 -12.47 10.55
C GLN A 66 7.38 -11.39 9.60
N ALA A 67 8.67 -11.48 9.24
CA ALA A 67 9.36 -10.40 8.54
C ALA A 67 8.73 -10.02 7.18
N TRP A 68 8.32 -11.00 6.38
CA TRP A 68 7.62 -10.76 5.10
C TRP A 68 6.21 -10.20 5.32
N ALA A 69 5.50 -10.67 6.34
CA ALA A 69 4.18 -10.17 6.71
C ALA A 69 4.25 -8.69 7.13
N ALA A 70 5.27 -8.27 7.88
CA ALA A 70 5.52 -6.87 8.21
C ALA A 70 5.77 -6.01 6.97
N GLY A 71 6.45 -6.55 5.94
CA GLY A 71 6.65 -5.90 4.65
C GLY A 71 5.35 -5.56 3.92
N SER A 72 4.26 -6.30 4.17
CA SER A 72 2.95 -6.06 3.58
C SER A 72 2.48 -4.63 3.82
N VAL A 73 2.62 -4.11 5.04
CA VAL A 73 2.16 -2.74 5.41
C VAL A 73 2.86 -1.67 4.58
N LEU A 74 4.18 -1.81 4.38
CA LEU A 74 4.95 -0.89 3.54
C LEU A 74 4.52 -0.97 2.07
N GLN A 75 4.20 -2.17 1.59
CA GLN A 75 3.67 -2.34 0.24
C GLN A 75 2.26 -1.77 0.10
N MET A 76 1.39 -1.84 1.13
CA MET A 76 0.09 -1.16 1.13
C MET A 76 0.25 0.34 0.91
N VAL A 77 1.21 0.97 1.61
CA VAL A 77 1.52 2.39 1.45
C VAL A 77 1.94 2.70 0.00
N ARG A 78 2.77 1.86 -0.63
CA ARG A 78 3.14 2.03 -2.04
C ARG A 78 1.93 1.89 -2.98
N VAL A 79 1.03 0.94 -2.72
CA VAL A 79 -0.22 0.76 -3.47
C VAL A 79 -1.10 2.01 -3.39
N LEU A 80 -1.29 2.56 -2.19
CA LEU A 80 -2.11 3.75 -1.94
C LEU A 80 -1.54 5.01 -2.60
N LEU A 81 -0.21 5.17 -2.59
CA LEU A 81 0.45 6.34 -3.18
C LEU A 81 0.73 6.20 -4.68
N GLY A 82 0.64 4.99 -5.24
CA GLY A 82 1.20 4.69 -6.56
C GLY A 82 2.68 5.05 -6.65
N LEU A 83 3.43 4.81 -5.56
CA LEU A 83 4.80 5.30 -5.40
C LEU A 83 5.83 4.39 -6.07
N GLU A 84 6.46 4.91 -7.14
CA GLU A 84 7.52 4.21 -7.88
C GLU A 84 8.79 5.07 -8.02
N PRO A 85 9.86 4.73 -7.27
CA PRO A 85 11.17 5.35 -7.45
C PRO A 85 11.83 4.95 -8.77
N ASP A 86 12.40 5.92 -9.45
CA ASP A 86 13.26 5.76 -10.63
C ASP A 86 14.55 6.56 -10.40
N VAL A 87 15.30 6.11 -9.40
CA VAL A 87 16.52 6.76 -8.92
C VAL A 87 17.56 6.93 -10.04
N PRO A 88 17.79 5.96 -10.94
CA PRO A 88 18.74 6.13 -12.05
C PRO A 88 18.41 7.30 -12.98
N ASN A 89 17.13 7.63 -13.15
CA ASN A 89 16.68 8.78 -13.95
C ASN A 89 16.31 10.00 -13.09
N SER A 90 16.71 10.01 -11.81
CA SER A 90 16.40 11.07 -10.85
C SER A 90 14.90 11.40 -10.77
N ARG A 91 14.05 10.38 -10.79
CA ARG A 91 12.58 10.53 -10.79
C ARG A 91 11.91 9.74 -9.68
N ILE A 92 10.72 10.20 -9.31
CA ILE A 92 9.79 9.47 -8.45
C ILE A 92 8.39 9.68 -8.98
N TYR A 93 7.71 8.59 -9.30
CA TYR A 93 6.35 8.60 -9.81
C TYR A 93 5.37 8.49 -8.65
N LEU A 94 4.28 9.26 -8.73
CA LEU A 94 3.18 9.27 -7.78
C LEU A 94 1.84 9.26 -8.52
N ASP A 95 1.09 8.19 -8.31
CA ASP A 95 -0.30 8.03 -8.75
C ASP A 95 -1.21 7.66 -7.56
N PRO A 96 -1.54 8.61 -6.67
CA PRO A 96 -2.25 8.30 -5.44
C PRO A 96 -3.71 7.94 -5.70
N ALA A 97 -4.14 6.88 -5.03
CA ALA A 97 -5.53 6.45 -4.95
C ALA A 97 -5.83 6.11 -3.49
N LEU A 98 -6.15 7.13 -2.70
CA LEU A 98 -6.49 6.96 -1.28
C LEU A 98 -7.98 6.62 -1.13
N PRO A 99 -8.32 5.60 -0.32
CA PRO A 99 -9.70 5.30 0.03
C PRO A 99 -10.31 6.39 0.92
N ALA A 100 -11.63 6.40 1.05
CA ALA A 100 -12.36 7.44 1.78
C ALA A 100 -11.95 7.57 3.26
N TRP A 101 -11.55 6.47 3.91
CA TRP A 101 -11.08 6.47 5.29
C TRP A 101 -9.65 7.05 5.45
N CYS A 102 -8.88 7.15 4.36
CA CYS A 102 -7.53 7.70 4.36
C CYS A 102 -7.54 9.13 3.82
N SER A 103 -7.87 10.10 4.66
CA SER A 103 -7.89 11.52 4.27
C SER A 103 -6.50 12.09 3.98
N ARG A 104 -5.47 11.54 4.64
CA ARG A 104 -4.07 11.97 4.47
C ARG A 104 -3.11 10.82 4.70
N LEU A 105 -2.10 10.73 3.85
CA LEU A 105 -0.98 9.80 3.99
C LEU A 105 0.34 10.56 3.84
N ARG A 106 1.22 10.48 4.85
CA ARG A 106 2.51 11.17 4.86
C ARG A 106 3.65 10.19 5.09
N LEU A 107 4.59 10.17 4.15
CA LEU A 107 5.89 9.54 4.26
C LEU A 107 6.94 10.62 4.55
N SER A 108 7.77 10.41 5.56
CA SER A 108 8.87 11.32 5.92
C SER A 108 10.14 10.53 6.17
N ASN A 109 11.29 11.17 6.02
CA ASN A 109 12.60 10.55 6.22
C ASN A 109 12.86 9.32 5.34
N ILE A 110 12.27 9.28 4.14
CA ILE A 110 12.55 8.22 3.18
C ILE A 110 13.89 8.52 2.52
N ARG A 111 14.79 7.54 2.48
CA ARG A 111 16.07 7.66 1.79
C ARG A 111 16.02 6.91 0.47
N LEU A 112 16.26 7.60 -0.64
CA LEU A 112 16.38 7.03 -1.99
C LEU A 112 17.77 7.37 -2.53
N GLY A 113 18.71 6.43 -2.38
CA GLY A 113 20.12 6.70 -2.65
C GLY A 113 20.63 7.89 -1.82
N PRO A 114 21.19 8.95 -2.43
CA PRO A 114 21.64 10.14 -1.71
C PRO A 114 20.50 11.10 -1.32
N HIS A 115 19.28 10.89 -1.82
CA HIS A 115 18.16 11.80 -1.65
C HIS A 115 17.36 11.50 -0.38
N GLN A 116 16.97 12.55 0.33
CA GLN A 116 15.98 12.48 1.41
C GLN A 116 14.64 12.98 0.87
N VAL A 117 13.59 12.18 1.07
CA VAL A 117 12.28 12.39 0.47
C VAL A 117 11.20 12.45 1.55
N ARG A 118 10.31 13.42 1.40
CA ARG A 118 9.05 13.56 2.11
C ARG A 118 7.93 13.65 1.08
N ILE A 119 6.87 12.87 1.27
CA ILE A 119 5.66 12.92 0.46
C ILE A 119 4.47 13.05 1.40
N SER A 120 3.58 13.98 1.12
CA SER A 120 2.28 14.11 1.77
C SER A 120 1.20 14.13 0.69
N VAL A 121 0.26 13.21 0.78
CA VAL A 121 -0.91 13.17 -0.09
C VAL A 121 -2.14 13.41 0.77
N GLU A 122 -3.02 14.29 0.31
CA GLU A 122 -4.31 14.59 0.92
C GLU A 122 -5.43 14.32 -0.07
N ARG A 123 -6.43 13.54 0.35
CA ARG A 123 -7.64 13.26 -0.42
C ARG A 123 -8.64 14.40 -0.22
N LYS A 124 -9.06 15.04 -1.30
CA LYS A 124 -10.08 16.10 -1.29
C LYS A 124 -11.49 15.50 -1.29
N PRO A 125 -12.53 16.27 -0.90
CA PRO A 125 -13.92 15.78 -0.87
C PRO A 125 -14.42 15.26 -2.23
N ASP A 126 -13.91 15.81 -3.34
CA ASP A 126 -14.23 15.40 -4.71
C ASP A 126 -13.46 14.15 -5.19
N GLY A 127 -12.67 13.52 -4.31
CA GLY A 127 -11.88 12.32 -4.62
C GLY A 127 -10.53 12.59 -5.28
N ARG A 128 -10.21 13.84 -5.64
CA ARG A 128 -8.88 14.19 -6.16
C ARG A 128 -7.84 14.19 -5.04
N HIS A 129 -6.58 13.99 -5.43
CA HIS A 129 -5.46 13.94 -4.50
C HIS A 129 -4.54 15.15 -4.69
N ALA A 130 -4.39 15.95 -3.65
CA ALA A 130 -3.36 16.98 -3.58
C ALA A 130 -2.05 16.33 -3.10
N VAL A 131 -0.94 16.65 -3.78
CA VAL A 131 0.37 16.11 -3.44
C VAL A 131 1.32 17.23 -3.10
N ASP A 132 1.95 17.12 -1.94
CA ASP A 132 3.02 17.96 -1.47
C ASP A 132 4.24 17.08 -1.19
N ALA A 133 5.24 17.16 -2.06
CA ALA A 133 6.45 16.36 -1.99
C ALA A 133 7.70 17.25 -1.97
N ASP A 134 8.65 16.89 -1.13
CA ASP A 134 9.99 17.47 -1.06
C ASP A 134 10.99 16.34 -1.31
N ALA A 135 11.70 16.44 -2.42
CA ALA A 135 12.65 15.43 -2.87
C ALA A 135 13.81 16.12 -3.60
N PRO A 136 14.72 16.79 -2.89
CA PRO A 136 15.80 17.56 -3.51
C PRO A 136 16.64 16.67 -4.44
N GLY A 137 16.77 17.11 -5.69
CA GLY A 137 17.50 16.38 -6.74
C GLY A 137 16.70 15.25 -7.41
N LEU A 138 15.41 15.08 -7.09
CA LEU A 138 14.50 14.19 -7.80
C LEU A 138 13.34 14.98 -8.41
N GLU A 139 12.97 14.62 -9.64
CA GLU A 139 11.75 15.07 -10.30
C GLU A 139 10.55 14.27 -9.77
N ILE A 140 9.52 14.97 -9.29
CA ILE A 140 8.24 14.36 -8.93
C ILE A 140 7.35 14.27 -10.19
N VAL A 141 7.10 13.05 -10.65
CA VAL A 141 6.25 12.79 -11.82
C VAL A 141 4.87 12.32 -11.37
N ARG A 142 3.81 12.90 -11.95
CA ARG A 142 2.42 12.45 -11.69
C ARG A 142 2.05 11.37 -12.70
N GLY A 143 1.49 10.27 -12.22
CA GLY A 143 1.04 9.15 -13.06
C GLY A 143 1.90 7.90 -12.94
N VAL A 144 1.73 6.99 -13.89
CA VAL A 144 2.34 5.65 -13.90
C VAL A 144 3.62 5.69 -14.74
N PRO A 145 4.72 5.03 -14.30
CA PRO A 145 5.92 4.98 -15.11
C PRO A 145 5.75 4.12 -16.37
N PRO A 146 6.52 4.37 -17.45
CA PRO A 146 6.34 3.69 -18.74
C PRO A 146 6.39 2.15 -18.67
N TRP A 147 7.25 1.57 -17.82
CA TRP A 147 7.36 0.10 -17.66
C TRP A 147 6.19 -0.52 -16.89
N ARG A 148 5.27 0.30 -16.37
CA ARG A 148 4.06 -0.16 -15.69
C ARG A 148 2.78 0.06 -16.47
N GLU A 149 2.83 0.84 -17.55
CA GLU A 149 1.71 0.94 -18.47
C GLU A 149 1.31 -0.46 -18.96
N LEU A 150 0.01 -0.72 -18.96
CA LEU A 150 -0.56 -1.91 -19.56
C LEU A 150 -0.94 -1.51 -20.98
N ALA A 151 -0.55 -2.31 -21.97
CA ALA A 151 -0.99 -2.11 -23.34
C ALA A 151 -2.53 -2.11 -23.36
N ALA A 152 -3.13 -1.11 -23.99
CA ALA A 152 -4.55 -1.15 -24.31
C ALA A 152 -4.69 -2.06 -25.54
N ASP A 153 -5.14 -3.29 -25.31
CA ASP A 153 -5.60 -4.19 -26.38
C ASP A 153 -7.01 -3.79 -26.83
#